data_AF-D8RGM9-F1
#
_entry.id   AF-D8RGM9-F1
#
_cell.length_a   1.000
_cell.length_b   1.000
_cell.length_c   1.000
_cell.angle_alpha   90.00
_cell.angle_beta   90.00
_cell.angle_gamma   90.00
#
_symmetry.space_group_name_H-M   'P 1'
#
loop_
_entity.id
_entity.type
_entity.pdbx_description
1 polymer ?
#
loop_
_entity_poly.entity_id
_entity_poly.type
_entity_poly.pdbx_seq_one_letter_code
_entity_poly.pdbx_strand_id
1 'polypeptide(L)'
;MALDVAQVVLTAFDTSMSRTWREEDRRWRSEDRVWRAEDLEYRAEERKCRNQERAMREAEQRWRDEDMEQRHVENARYLWTRFVEKNRRDVEEKSEQLKAISNLAALFAGFAVVTLTQFTIAPDPVLTVWIAFYGVLTAIAVGLMTISMVTCTLILGSILKNGKSYVNEEAEEEFMFKCRDFVKSYRTGDKPPSPRRTFEAFWEIRCEDDWKRAFQFFAWGRPLNSRVLSFLFSLIPIGWIKFYNSRLTAGLFMGVIAVSIIVWGFVQYLWGGYLTKTFRYNRTSIAESGSSHAASISAGLPFDWHIAPGSVDRQV
;
A
#
# COMPACT_ATOMS: atom_id res chain seq x y z
N MET A 1 -56.35 -92.92 -59.96
CA MET A 1 -55.89 -91.90 -60.92
C MET A 1 -56.32 -90.48 -60.55
N ALA A 2 -57.61 -90.11 -60.46
CA ALA A 2 -57.98 -88.72 -60.10
C ALA A 2 -57.63 -88.34 -58.64
N LEU A 3 -57.74 -89.30 -57.70
CA LEU A 3 -57.42 -89.11 -56.29
C LEU A 3 -55.91 -88.93 -56.04
N ASP A 4 -55.06 -89.66 -56.79
CA ASP A 4 -53.60 -89.55 -56.71
C ASP A 4 -53.10 -88.19 -57.22
N VAL A 5 -53.70 -87.67 -58.29
CA VAL A 5 -53.34 -86.35 -58.85
C VAL A 5 -53.73 -85.23 -57.89
N ALA A 6 -54.90 -85.32 -57.23
CA ALA A 6 -55.31 -84.35 -56.23
C ALA A 6 -54.39 -84.33 -55.00
N GLN A 7 -53.94 -85.50 -54.53
CA GLN A 7 -53.00 -85.61 -53.42
C GLN A 7 -51.60 -85.07 -53.78
N VAL A 8 -51.14 -85.28 -55.01
CA VAL A 8 -49.88 -84.71 -55.52
C VAL A 8 -49.98 -83.18 -55.65
N VAL A 9 -51.10 -82.64 -56.11
CA VAL A 9 -51.30 -81.18 -56.20
C VAL A 9 -51.37 -80.53 -54.82
N LEU A 10 -52.05 -81.15 -53.85
CA LEU A 10 -52.11 -80.65 -52.48
C LEU A 10 -50.75 -80.71 -51.77
N THR A 11 -49.97 -81.78 -51.97
CA THR A 11 -48.60 -81.88 -51.42
C THR A 11 -47.62 -80.93 -52.13
N ALA A 12 -47.77 -80.71 -53.43
CA ALA A 12 -47.01 -79.69 -54.16
C ALA A 12 -47.36 -78.27 -53.68
N PHE A 13 -48.63 -78.00 -53.40
CA PHE A 13 -49.08 -76.74 -52.83
C PHE A 13 -48.55 -76.53 -51.41
N ASP A 14 -48.68 -77.53 -50.53
CA ASP A 14 -48.18 -77.49 -49.15
C ASP A 14 -46.64 -77.36 -49.09
N THR A 15 -45.92 -78.03 -49.99
CA THR A 15 -44.46 -77.86 -50.11
C THR A 15 -44.06 -76.51 -50.67
N SER A 16 -44.85 -75.92 -51.60
CA SER A 16 -44.62 -74.57 -52.11
C SER A 16 -44.88 -73.52 -51.03
N MET A 17 -45.97 -73.66 -50.27
CA MET A 17 -46.31 -72.79 -49.15
C MET A 17 -45.23 -72.91 -48.07
N SER A 18 -44.87 -74.13 -47.67
CA SER A 18 -43.77 -74.38 -46.74
C SER A 18 -42.41 -73.79 -47.20
N ARG A 19 -42.16 -73.69 -48.51
CA ARG A 19 -40.96 -73.02 -49.05
C ARG A 19 -41.04 -71.50 -48.89
N THR A 20 -42.18 -70.90 -49.23
CA THR A 20 -42.40 -69.44 -49.06
C THR A 20 -42.30 -69.01 -47.60
N TRP A 21 -42.91 -69.76 -46.67
CA TRP A 21 -42.78 -69.53 -45.24
C TRP A 21 -41.34 -69.63 -44.75
N ARG A 22 -40.57 -70.61 -45.25
CA ARG A 22 -39.12 -70.73 -44.94
C ARG A 22 -38.26 -69.63 -45.56
N GLU A 23 -38.72 -68.98 -46.62
CA GLU A 23 -38.06 -67.82 -47.21
C GLU A 23 -38.37 -66.54 -46.43
N GLU A 24 -39.63 -66.34 -46.05
CA GLU A 24 -40.06 -65.25 -45.18
C GLU A 24 -39.39 -65.35 -43.80
N ASP A 25 -39.35 -66.53 -43.21
CA ASP A 25 -38.67 -66.80 -41.94
C ASP A 25 -37.14 -66.62 -42.04
N ARG A 26 -36.54 -66.81 -43.23
CA ARG A 26 -35.14 -66.44 -43.48
C ARG A 26 -34.95 -64.93 -43.58
N ARG A 27 -35.87 -64.23 -44.24
CA ARG A 27 -35.87 -62.75 -44.36
C ARG A 27 -36.07 -62.08 -43.02
N TRP A 28 -37.05 -62.51 -42.25
CA TRP A 28 -37.29 -62.07 -40.87
C TRP A 28 -36.05 -62.23 -40.00
N ARG A 29 -35.36 -63.38 -40.08
CA ARG A 29 -34.10 -63.57 -39.33
C ARG A 29 -32.95 -62.71 -39.83
N SER A 30 -32.86 -62.39 -41.12
CA SER A 30 -31.85 -61.45 -41.61
C SER A 30 -32.14 -60.02 -41.16
N GLU A 31 -33.40 -59.58 -41.21
CA GLU A 31 -33.84 -58.25 -40.77
C GLU A 31 -33.64 -58.10 -39.25
N ASP A 32 -34.01 -59.11 -38.46
CA ASP A 32 -33.77 -59.13 -37.01
C ASP A 32 -32.27 -59.06 -36.67
N ARG A 33 -31.40 -59.69 -37.46
CA ARG A 33 -29.94 -59.57 -37.28
C ARG A 33 -29.43 -58.16 -37.58
N VAL A 34 -29.95 -57.51 -38.63
CA VAL A 34 -29.58 -56.14 -38.99
C VAL A 34 -30.06 -55.17 -37.91
N TRP A 35 -31.32 -55.29 -37.49
CA TRP A 35 -31.90 -54.43 -36.45
C TRP A 35 -31.13 -54.56 -35.12
N ARG A 36 -30.73 -55.78 -34.73
CA ARG A 36 -29.88 -55.99 -33.55
C ARG A 36 -28.47 -55.42 -33.69
N ALA A 37 -27.90 -55.43 -34.90
CA ALA A 37 -26.60 -54.83 -35.16
C ALA A 37 -26.68 -53.30 -35.06
N GLU A 38 -27.69 -52.68 -35.66
CA GLU A 38 -27.94 -51.23 -35.60
C GLU A 38 -28.23 -50.77 -34.16
N ASP A 39 -29.02 -51.51 -33.40
CA ASP A 39 -29.31 -51.22 -31.98
C ASP A 39 -28.05 -51.33 -31.10
N LEU A 40 -27.16 -52.29 -31.40
CA LEU A 40 -25.85 -52.40 -30.73
C LEU A 40 -24.94 -51.20 -31.04
N GLU A 41 -24.90 -50.76 -32.31
CA GLU A 41 -24.13 -49.60 -32.75
C GLU A 41 -24.67 -48.31 -32.13
N TYR A 42 -25.98 -48.10 -32.19
CA TYR A 42 -26.65 -46.95 -31.56
C TYR A 42 -26.33 -46.86 -30.06
N ARG A 43 -26.40 -47.98 -29.32
CA ARG A 43 -26.00 -48.01 -27.90
C ARG A 43 -24.49 -47.77 -27.70
N ALA A 44 -23.64 -48.17 -28.64
CA ALA A 44 -22.21 -47.89 -28.58
C ALA A 44 -21.92 -46.40 -28.80
N GLU A 45 -22.58 -45.77 -29.77
CA GLU A 45 -22.51 -44.33 -30.03
C GLU A 45 -23.06 -43.50 -28.88
N GLU A 46 -24.20 -43.90 -28.31
CA GLU A 46 -24.79 -43.24 -27.15
C GLU A 46 -23.82 -43.29 -25.95
N ARG A 47 -23.15 -44.43 -25.72
CA ARG A 47 -22.10 -44.54 -24.69
C ARG A 47 -20.91 -43.63 -24.98
N LYS A 48 -20.46 -43.55 -26.24
CA LYS A 48 -19.39 -42.61 -26.64
C LYS A 48 -19.79 -41.16 -26.40
N CYS A 49 -21.01 -40.79 -26.79
CA CYS A 49 -21.55 -39.44 -26.59
C CYS A 49 -21.62 -39.08 -25.10
N ARG A 50 -22.19 -39.96 -24.26
CA ARG A 50 -22.23 -39.77 -22.80
C ARG A 50 -20.83 -39.63 -22.19
N ASN A 51 -19.85 -40.41 -22.67
CA ASN A 51 -18.47 -40.32 -22.19
C ASN A 51 -17.79 -39.02 -22.62
N GLN A 52 -18.01 -38.56 -23.85
CA GLN A 52 -17.51 -37.28 -24.34
C GLN A 52 -18.12 -36.10 -23.58
N GLU A 53 -19.43 -36.16 -23.31
CA GLU A 53 -20.12 -35.14 -22.53
C GLU A 53 -19.57 -35.06 -21.09
N ARG A 54 -19.30 -36.22 -20.46
CA ARG A 54 -18.62 -36.27 -19.15
C ARG A 54 -17.23 -35.65 -19.21
N ALA A 55 -16.43 -36.02 -20.21
CA ALA A 55 -15.09 -35.49 -20.39
C ALA A 55 -15.11 -33.96 -20.61
N MET A 56 -16.07 -33.45 -21.37
CA MET A 56 -16.26 -32.02 -21.59
C MET A 56 -16.64 -31.31 -20.29
N ARG A 57 -17.55 -31.88 -19.49
CA ARG A 57 -17.93 -31.33 -18.18
C ARG A 57 -16.75 -31.32 -17.20
N GLU A 58 -15.96 -32.38 -17.17
CA GLU A 58 -14.74 -32.44 -16.34
C GLU A 58 -13.69 -31.41 -16.78
N ALA A 59 -13.50 -31.22 -18.10
CA ALA A 59 -12.59 -30.22 -18.62
C ALA A 59 -13.05 -28.79 -18.28
N GLU A 60 -14.35 -28.52 -18.37
CA GLU A 60 -14.93 -27.23 -18.01
C GLU A 60 -14.77 -26.93 -16.51
N GLN A 61 -14.95 -27.94 -15.65
CA GLN A 61 -14.69 -27.80 -14.22
C GLN A 61 -13.22 -27.46 -13.94
N ARG A 62 -12.27 -28.20 -14.54
CA ARG A 62 -10.84 -27.92 -14.39
C ARG A 62 -10.47 -26.52 -14.88
N TRP A 63 -11.02 -26.09 -16.01
CA TRP A 63 -10.78 -24.74 -16.53
C TRP A 63 -11.28 -23.65 -15.57
N ARG A 64 -12.47 -23.83 -14.99
CA ARG A 64 -13.00 -22.89 -13.98
C ARG A 64 -12.14 -22.85 -12.73
N ASP A 65 -11.66 -24.00 -12.26
CA ASP A 65 -10.80 -24.08 -11.08
C ASP A 65 -9.46 -23.39 -11.32
N GLU A 66 -8.81 -23.64 -12.47
CA GLU A 66 -7.56 -22.99 -12.87
C GLU A 66 -7.73 -21.46 -13.03
N ASP A 67 -8.83 -21.03 -13.64
CA ASP A 67 -9.17 -19.62 -13.85
C ASP A 67 -9.44 -18.89 -12.51
N MET A 68 -10.06 -19.57 -11.54
CA MET A 68 -10.19 -19.04 -10.17
C MET A 68 -8.82 -18.89 -9.49
N GLU A 69 -7.94 -19.90 -9.58
CA GLU A 69 -6.59 -19.83 -9.01
C GLU A 69 -5.77 -18.67 -9.61
N GLN A 70 -5.86 -18.46 -10.93
CA GLN A 70 -5.19 -17.35 -11.61
C GLN A 70 -5.68 -16.00 -11.09
N ARG A 71 -7.00 -15.81 -10.95
CA ARG A 71 -7.56 -14.56 -10.39
C ARG A 71 -7.08 -14.28 -8.97
N HIS A 72 -6.95 -15.31 -8.14
CA HIS A 72 -6.43 -15.13 -6.78
C HIS A 72 -4.98 -14.64 -6.77
N VAL A 73 -4.14 -15.14 -7.67
CA VAL A 73 -2.75 -14.69 -7.83
C VAL A 73 -2.69 -13.27 -8.37
N GLU A 74 -3.48 -12.94 -9.38
CA GLU A 74 -3.56 -11.58 -9.94
C GLU A 74 -4.02 -10.55 -8.91
N ASN A 75 -5.02 -10.90 -8.11
CA ASN A 75 -5.50 -10.03 -7.05
C ASN A 75 -4.42 -9.80 -5.96
N ALA A 76 -3.66 -10.83 -5.60
CA ALA A 76 -2.54 -10.69 -4.67
C ALA A 76 -1.45 -9.76 -5.24
N ARG A 77 -1.10 -9.90 -6.53
CA ARG A 77 -0.19 -8.97 -7.25
C ARG A 77 -0.69 -7.54 -7.23
N TYR A 78 -1.97 -7.35 -7.51
CA TYR A 78 -2.57 -6.02 -7.51
C TYR A 78 -2.51 -5.35 -6.12
N LEU A 79 -2.78 -6.11 -5.05
CA LEU A 79 -2.62 -5.63 -3.67
C LEU A 79 -1.16 -5.27 -3.35
N TRP A 80 -0.23 -6.14 -3.74
CA TRP A 80 1.20 -5.87 -3.57
C TRP A 80 1.61 -4.56 -4.25
N THR A 81 1.22 -4.36 -5.52
CA THR A 81 1.48 -3.11 -6.24
C THR A 81 0.90 -1.90 -5.52
N ARG A 82 -0.31 -1.99 -4.97
CA ARG A 82 -0.91 -0.90 -4.16
C ARG A 82 -0.09 -0.59 -2.91
N PHE A 83 0.38 -1.62 -2.19
CA PHE A 83 1.22 -1.41 -1.01
C PHE A 83 2.57 -0.80 -1.37
N VAL A 84 3.22 -1.28 -2.42
CA VAL A 84 4.49 -0.73 -2.93
C VAL A 84 4.31 0.71 -3.36
N GLU A 85 3.25 1.01 -4.11
CA GLU A 85 2.94 2.36 -4.58
C GLU A 85 2.62 3.32 -3.42
N LYS A 86 1.88 2.86 -2.41
CA LYS A 86 1.66 3.64 -1.18
C LYS A 86 3.00 3.93 -0.48
N ASN A 87 3.82 2.90 -0.24
CA ASN A 87 5.13 3.07 0.40
C ASN A 87 6.02 4.03 -0.40
N ARG A 88 5.98 3.97 -1.74
CA ARG A 88 6.73 4.88 -2.62
C ARG A 88 6.30 6.34 -2.43
N ARG A 89 4.98 6.60 -2.42
CA ARG A 89 4.44 7.95 -2.17
C ARG A 89 4.80 8.46 -0.78
N ASP A 90 4.63 7.63 0.24
CA ASP A 90 4.97 8.01 1.62
C ASP A 90 6.47 8.36 1.74
N VAL A 91 7.33 7.59 1.07
CA VAL A 91 8.78 7.88 0.97
C VAL A 91 9.04 9.19 0.26
N GLU A 92 8.40 9.42 -0.90
CA GLU A 92 8.56 10.65 -1.69
C GLU A 92 8.13 11.87 -0.87
N GLU A 93 6.93 11.86 -0.28
CA GLU A 93 6.40 12.93 0.55
C GLU A 93 7.31 13.25 1.75
N LYS A 94 7.76 12.22 2.49
CA LYS A 94 8.69 12.42 3.62
C LYS A 94 10.06 12.93 3.16
N SER A 95 10.54 12.46 2.00
CA SER A 95 11.81 12.92 1.44
C SER A 95 11.74 14.39 1.03
N GLU A 96 10.63 14.85 0.46
CA GLU A 96 10.41 16.25 0.10
C GLU A 96 10.33 17.14 1.33
N GLN A 97 9.62 16.70 2.37
CA GLN A 97 9.59 17.40 3.66
C GLN A 97 10.99 17.55 4.26
N LEU A 98 11.79 16.47 4.28
CA LEU A 98 13.16 16.48 4.80
C LEU A 98 14.08 17.40 4.00
N LYS A 99 13.99 17.37 2.66
CA LYS A 99 14.76 18.25 1.77
C LYS A 99 14.42 19.73 1.99
N ALA A 100 13.14 20.04 2.12
CA ALA A 100 12.70 21.41 2.37
C ALA A 100 13.25 21.94 3.71
N ILE A 101 13.15 21.13 4.78
CA ILE A 101 13.66 21.50 6.11
C ILE A 101 15.19 21.65 6.09
N SER A 102 15.93 20.72 5.48
CA SER A 102 17.39 20.79 5.42
C SER A 102 17.88 22.02 4.65
N ASN A 103 17.24 22.34 3.52
CA ASN A 103 17.59 23.51 2.72
C ASN A 103 17.30 24.82 3.47
N LEU A 104 16.17 24.90 4.18
CA LEU A 104 15.78 26.07 4.95
C LEU A 104 16.73 26.27 6.16
N ALA A 105 17.08 25.20 6.86
CA ALA A 105 18.06 25.24 7.95
C ALA A 105 19.45 25.71 7.48
N ALA A 106 19.91 25.24 6.32
CA ALA A 106 21.16 25.66 5.71
C ALA A 106 21.16 27.16 5.38
N LEU A 107 20.07 27.67 4.80
CA LEU A 107 19.92 29.09 4.47
C LEU A 107 19.96 29.98 5.73
N PHE A 108 19.26 29.60 6.80
CA PHE A 108 19.30 30.34 8.06
C PHE A 108 20.68 30.30 8.74
N ALA A 109 21.34 29.14 8.75
CA ALA A 109 22.71 29.03 9.25
C ALA A 109 23.67 29.92 8.45
N GLY A 110 23.58 29.89 7.12
CA GLY A 110 24.38 30.73 6.23
C GLY A 110 24.15 32.22 6.47
N PHE A 111 22.89 32.65 6.54
CA PHE A 111 22.56 34.05 6.84
C PHE A 111 23.09 34.48 8.21
N ALA A 112 22.96 33.64 9.25
CA ALA A 112 23.48 33.94 10.57
C ALA A 112 25.01 34.14 10.57
N VAL A 113 25.76 33.27 9.87
CA VAL A 113 27.22 33.41 9.73
C VAL A 113 27.59 34.67 8.96
N VAL A 114 26.91 34.95 7.84
CA VAL A 114 27.15 36.16 7.04
C VAL A 114 26.87 37.42 7.86
N THR A 115 25.79 37.44 8.66
CA THR A 115 25.55 38.56 9.56
C THR A 115 26.69 38.74 10.54
N LEU A 116 27.19 37.66 11.17
CA LEU A 116 28.29 37.74 12.12
C LEU A 116 29.58 38.32 11.51
N THR A 117 29.91 38.00 10.26
CA THR A 117 31.15 38.48 9.63
C THR A 117 31.05 39.88 9.03
N GLN A 118 29.86 40.33 8.65
CA GLN A 118 29.67 41.64 8.00
C GLN A 118 29.62 42.82 8.97
N PHE A 119 29.30 42.60 10.26
CA PHE A 119 29.29 43.69 11.23
C PHE A 119 30.70 43.96 11.76
N THR A 120 31.30 45.04 11.27
CA THR A 120 32.50 45.63 11.85
C THR A 120 32.10 46.48 13.06
N ILE A 121 32.73 46.23 14.21
CA ILE A 121 32.31 46.82 15.49
C ILE A 121 33.44 47.68 16.04
N ALA A 122 33.13 48.92 16.41
CA ALA A 122 34.08 49.84 17.05
C ALA A 122 34.33 49.42 18.51
N PRO A 123 35.56 49.55 19.03
CA PRO A 123 35.91 49.03 20.36
C PRO A 123 35.44 49.97 21.48
N ASP A 124 34.18 49.84 21.89
CA ASP A 124 33.61 50.48 23.08
C ASP A 124 33.36 49.46 24.22
N PRO A 125 33.63 49.79 25.49
CA PRO A 125 33.58 48.85 26.61
C PRO A 125 32.16 48.33 26.93
N VAL A 126 31.12 49.15 26.74
CA VAL A 126 29.71 48.75 26.92
C VAL A 126 29.26 47.82 25.79
N LEU A 127 29.88 47.95 24.62
CA LEU A 127 29.60 47.15 23.44
C LEU A 127 30.18 45.73 23.59
N THR A 128 31.31 45.58 24.27
CA THR A 128 32.00 44.29 24.47
C THR A 128 31.09 43.18 25.04
N VAL A 129 30.26 43.49 26.03
CA VAL A 129 29.34 42.50 26.64
C VAL A 129 28.25 42.06 25.65
N TRP A 130 27.69 43.02 24.90
CA TRP A 130 26.67 42.73 23.88
C TRP A 130 27.22 41.96 22.69
N ILE A 131 28.47 42.24 22.29
CA ILE A 131 29.18 41.51 21.25
C ILE A 131 29.41 40.06 21.68
N ALA A 132 29.88 39.83 22.92
CA ALA A 132 30.10 38.50 23.45
C ALA A 132 28.79 37.69 23.50
N PHE A 133 27.71 38.33 23.97
CA PHE A 133 26.38 37.70 24.01
C PHE A 133 25.86 37.34 22.61
N TYR A 134 26.01 38.27 21.65
CA TYR A 134 25.66 38.04 20.25
C TYR A 134 26.47 36.89 19.62
N GLY A 135 27.79 36.83 19.85
CA GLY A 135 28.66 35.76 19.35
C GLY A 135 28.29 34.37 19.90
N VAL A 136 28.00 34.27 21.20
CA VAL A 136 27.57 33.00 21.81
C VAL A 136 26.21 32.55 21.27
N LEU A 137 25.26 33.47 21.16
CA LEU A 137 23.91 33.18 20.70
C LEU A 137 23.88 32.77 19.22
N THR A 138 24.67 33.43 18.37
CA THR A 138 24.80 33.07 16.96
C THR A 138 25.49 31.72 16.78
N ALA A 139 26.54 31.42 17.56
CA ALA A 139 27.20 30.11 17.54
C ALA A 139 26.25 28.97 17.92
N ILE A 140 25.43 29.16 18.98
CA ILE A 140 24.40 28.19 19.38
C ILE A 140 23.36 28.03 18.26
N ALA A 141 22.88 29.13 17.67
CA ALA A 141 21.89 29.10 16.59
C ALA A 141 22.41 28.29 15.38
N VAL A 142 23.63 28.59 14.92
CA VAL A 142 24.25 27.90 13.78
C VAL A 142 24.49 26.43 14.11
N GLY A 143 24.99 26.11 15.31
CA GLY A 143 25.22 24.72 15.74
C GLY A 143 23.94 23.89 15.77
N LEU A 144 22.82 24.45 16.23
CA LEU A 144 21.54 23.72 16.24
C LEU A 144 20.96 23.55 14.83
N MET A 145 21.06 24.57 13.98
CA MET A 145 20.61 24.49 12.58
C MET A 145 21.44 23.47 11.78
N THR A 146 22.74 23.40 11.99
CA THR A 146 23.59 22.39 11.33
C THR A 146 23.30 20.98 11.82
N ILE A 147 23.06 20.78 13.12
CA ILE A 147 22.63 19.47 13.65
C ILE A 147 21.29 19.05 13.04
N SER A 148 20.30 19.96 12.96
CA SER A 148 19.01 19.67 12.32
C SER A 148 19.18 19.34 10.83
N MET A 149 20.01 20.09 10.10
CA MET A 149 20.31 19.83 8.70
C MET A 149 20.97 18.45 8.50
N VAL A 150 22.02 18.13 9.27
CA VAL A 150 22.76 16.86 9.17
C VAL A 150 21.88 15.68 9.55
N THR A 151 21.07 15.80 10.59
CA THR A 151 20.12 14.73 10.95
C THR A 151 19.10 14.51 9.85
N CYS A 152 18.52 15.56 9.25
CA CYS A 152 17.61 15.42 8.12
C CYS A 152 18.26 14.76 6.89
N THR A 153 19.51 15.10 6.57
CA THR A 153 20.23 14.49 5.43
C THR A 153 20.63 13.04 5.69
N LEU A 154 21.01 12.69 6.92
CA LEU A 154 21.28 11.29 7.30
C LEU A 154 20.02 10.44 7.27
N ILE A 155 18.89 10.97 7.75
CA ILE A 155 17.59 10.29 7.64
C ILE A 155 17.22 10.08 6.17
N LEU A 156 17.35 11.12 5.33
CA LEU A 156 17.12 11.00 3.89
C LEU A 156 18.02 9.93 3.25
N GLY A 157 19.31 9.89 3.60
CA GLY A 157 20.23 8.86 3.15
C GLY A 157 19.83 7.44 3.59
N SER A 158 19.32 7.30 4.83
CA SER A 158 18.79 6.03 5.33
C SER A 158 17.55 5.58 4.56
N ILE A 159 16.64 6.49 4.23
CA ILE A 159 15.43 6.19 3.44
C ILE A 159 15.83 5.73 2.03
N LEU A 160 16.77 6.43 1.38
CA LEU A 160 17.23 6.07 0.03
C LEU A 160 17.95 4.70 0.02
N LYS A 161 18.74 4.40 1.05
CA LYS A 161 19.43 3.11 1.19
C LYS A 161 18.42 1.97 1.37
N ASN A 162 17.43 2.16 2.22
CA ASN A 162 16.42 1.13 2.52
C ASN A 162 15.31 1.06 1.46
N GLY A 163 15.13 2.12 0.65
CA GLY A 163 14.22 2.17 -0.50
C GLY A 163 14.33 0.94 -1.41
N LYS A 164 15.56 0.52 -1.70
CA LYS A 164 15.86 -0.66 -2.51
C LYS A 164 15.47 -1.99 -1.85
N SER A 165 15.34 -2.01 -0.53
CA SER A 165 15.00 -3.20 0.25
C SER A 165 13.49 -3.42 0.36
N TYR A 166 12.66 -2.39 0.15
CA TYR A 166 11.20 -2.50 0.20
C TYR A 166 10.59 -3.12 -1.07
N VAL A 167 11.33 -3.12 -2.19
CA VAL A 167 10.93 -3.73 -3.46
C VAL A 167 11.83 -4.94 -3.71
N ASN A 168 11.78 -5.91 -2.81
CA ASN A 168 12.51 -7.17 -2.96
C ASN A 168 11.57 -8.26 -3.47
N GLU A 169 12.00 -9.03 -4.46
CA GLU A 169 11.22 -10.13 -5.06
C GLU A 169 10.87 -11.19 -4.00
N GLU A 170 11.80 -11.50 -3.09
CA GLU A 170 11.54 -12.45 -1.98
C GLU A 170 10.40 -12.00 -1.06
N ALA A 171 10.23 -10.68 -0.87
CA ALA A 171 9.17 -10.14 -0.02
C ALA A 171 7.80 -10.18 -0.75
N GLU A 172 7.81 -10.03 -2.07
CA GLU A 172 6.64 -10.28 -2.90
C GLU A 172 6.24 -11.75 -2.81
N GLU A 173 7.18 -12.68 -2.95
CA GLU A 173 6.92 -14.12 -2.84
C GLU A 173 6.35 -14.52 -1.47
N GLU A 174 6.91 -14.02 -0.36
CA GLU A 174 6.39 -14.27 0.99
C GLU A 174 4.96 -13.71 1.15
N PHE A 175 4.68 -12.56 0.55
CA PHE A 175 3.34 -11.96 0.55
C PHE A 175 2.35 -12.78 -0.29
N MET A 176 2.75 -13.23 -1.49
CA MET A 176 1.93 -14.09 -2.34
C MET A 176 1.61 -15.41 -1.64
N PHE A 177 2.59 -16.01 -0.96
CA PHE A 177 2.39 -17.24 -0.20
C PHE A 177 1.34 -17.05 0.91
N LYS A 178 1.44 -15.96 1.68
CA LYS A 178 0.44 -15.62 2.72
C LYS A 178 -0.95 -15.37 2.14
N CYS A 179 -1.05 -14.69 0.99
CA CYS A 179 -2.33 -14.47 0.33
C CYS A 179 -2.95 -15.79 -0.13
N ARG A 180 -2.15 -16.71 -0.68
CA ARG A 180 -2.60 -18.04 -1.08
C ARG A 180 -3.09 -18.87 0.11
N ASP A 181 -2.34 -18.85 1.21
CA ASP A 181 -2.74 -19.53 2.45
C ASP A 181 -4.01 -18.92 3.04
N PHE A 182 -4.14 -17.59 2.98
CA PHE A 182 -5.35 -16.89 3.40
C PHE A 182 -6.58 -17.35 2.58
N VAL A 183 -6.49 -17.37 1.25
CA VAL A 183 -7.61 -17.84 0.40
C VAL A 183 -8.07 -19.26 0.75
N LYS A 184 -7.15 -20.13 1.19
CA LYS A 184 -7.47 -21.51 1.57
C LYS A 184 -8.05 -21.64 2.98
N SER A 185 -7.71 -20.73 3.89
CA SER A 185 -7.97 -20.87 5.33
C SER A 185 -8.86 -19.78 5.93
N TYR A 186 -9.25 -18.77 5.14
CA TYR A 186 -9.99 -17.63 5.64
C TYR A 186 -11.35 -18.03 6.20
N ARG A 187 -11.73 -17.37 7.28
CA ARG A 187 -13.08 -17.37 7.82
C ARG A 187 -13.71 -16.00 7.59
N THR A 188 -15.03 -15.96 7.52
CA THR A 188 -15.77 -14.70 7.38
C THR A 188 -15.45 -13.79 8.56
N GLY A 189 -14.76 -12.68 8.29
CA GLY A 189 -14.29 -11.72 9.31
C GLY A 189 -12.76 -11.63 9.43
N ASP A 190 -12.01 -12.54 8.81
CA ASP A 190 -10.56 -12.47 8.80
C ASP A 190 -10.06 -11.35 7.86
N LYS A 191 -8.99 -10.66 8.27
CA LYS A 191 -8.39 -9.56 7.49
C LYS A 191 -7.36 -10.10 6.51
N PRO A 192 -7.24 -9.52 5.30
CA PRO A 192 -6.21 -9.93 4.36
C PRO A 192 -4.82 -9.69 4.97
N PRO A 193 -3.83 -10.54 4.63
CA PRO A 193 -2.47 -10.39 5.13
C PRO A 193 -1.89 -9.04 4.70
N SER A 194 -1.13 -8.40 5.59
CA SER A 194 -0.37 -7.19 5.30
C SER A 194 1.13 -7.49 5.18
N PRO A 195 1.89 -6.76 4.34
CA PRO A 195 3.34 -6.90 4.27
C PRO A 195 4.00 -6.65 5.64
N ARG A 196 5.00 -7.45 6.01
CA ARG A 196 5.72 -7.30 7.29
C ARG A 196 6.64 -6.08 7.35
N ARG A 197 7.22 -5.70 6.21
CA ARG A 197 8.19 -4.60 6.08
C ARG A 197 7.53 -3.41 5.39
N THR A 198 6.76 -2.63 6.13
CA THR A 198 6.21 -1.36 5.63
C THR A 198 7.17 -0.22 5.94
N PHE A 199 7.16 0.81 5.09
CA PHE A 199 7.93 2.03 5.34
C PHE A 199 7.52 2.69 6.65
N GLU A 200 6.23 2.68 6.96
CA GLU A 200 5.65 3.24 8.19
C GLU A 200 6.24 2.62 9.46
N ALA A 201 6.35 1.29 9.52
CA ALA A 201 6.95 0.60 10.67
C ALA A 201 8.45 0.90 10.81
N PHE A 202 9.18 0.97 9.68
CA PHE A 202 10.59 1.37 9.71
C PHE A 202 10.76 2.80 10.19
N TRP A 203 9.94 3.71 9.66
CA TRP A 203 9.97 5.12 10.01
C TRP A 203 9.68 5.31 11.49
N GLU A 204 8.64 4.66 12.03
CA GLU A 204 8.27 4.75 13.44
C GLU A 204 9.40 4.27 14.37
N ILE A 205 10.00 3.11 14.07
CA ILE A 205 11.01 2.51 14.94
C ILE A 205 12.32 3.31 14.93
N ARG A 206 12.73 3.81 13.75
CA ARG A 206 14.09 4.31 13.56
C ARG A 206 14.18 5.81 13.28
N CYS A 207 13.27 6.36 12.49
CA CYS A 207 13.40 7.71 11.98
C CYS A 207 12.56 8.72 12.75
N GLU A 208 11.43 8.31 13.32
CA GLU A 208 10.42 9.19 13.88
C GLU A 208 10.95 9.98 15.09
N ASP A 209 11.67 9.34 16.00
CA ASP A 209 12.21 10.02 17.19
C ASP A 209 13.36 10.98 16.83
N ASP A 210 14.24 10.58 15.91
CA ASP A 210 15.35 11.42 15.46
C ASP A 210 14.84 12.59 14.60
N TRP A 211 13.83 12.34 13.75
CA TRP A 211 13.15 13.38 12.99
C TRP A 211 12.42 14.36 13.91
N LYS A 212 11.72 13.87 14.94
CA LYS A 212 11.09 14.73 15.95
C LYS A 212 12.10 15.62 16.65
N ARG A 213 13.27 15.09 17.01
CA ARG A 213 14.34 15.87 17.63
C ARG A 213 14.91 16.90 16.65
N ALA A 214 15.15 16.52 15.40
CA ALA A 214 15.60 17.42 14.34
C ALA A 214 14.59 18.55 14.06
N PHE A 215 13.31 18.20 14.00
CA PHE A 215 12.20 19.13 13.84
C PHE A 215 12.04 20.03 15.08
N GLN A 216 12.30 19.52 16.29
CA GLN A 216 12.33 20.35 17.50
C GLN A 216 13.49 21.35 17.49
N PHE A 217 14.66 20.95 17.00
CA PHE A 217 15.78 21.87 16.76
C PHE A 217 15.47 22.90 15.67
N PHE A 218 14.49 22.64 14.81
CA PHE A 218 14.11 23.51 13.70
C PHE A 218 12.89 24.42 13.98
N ALA A 219 11.81 23.92 14.60
CA ALA A 219 10.49 24.55 14.58
C ALA A 219 9.88 24.92 15.95
N TRP A 220 9.92 24.05 16.97
CA TRP A 220 9.09 24.22 18.16
C TRP A 220 9.70 23.49 19.37
N GLY A 221 9.73 24.03 20.59
CA GLY A 221 8.65 24.75 21.24
C GLY A 221 7.80 23.76 22.04
N ARG A 222 8.12 23.63 23.32
CA ARG A 222 7.23 23.16 24.40
C ARG A 222 8.00 23.51 25.67
N PRO A 223 7.38 24.25 26.59
CA PRO A 223 7.93 25.44 27.22
C PRO A 223 9.15 25.17 28.14
N LEU A 224 9.82 26.26 28.53
CA LEU A 224 11.02 26.38 29.39
C LEU A 224 12.38 26.27 28.65
N ASN A 225 12.99 27.44 28.39
CA ASN A 225 14.37 27.68 27.92
C ASN A 225 14.63 27.64 26.39
N SER A 226 14.10 28.67 25.72
CA SER A 226 14.60 29.34 24.50
C SER A 226 15.98 28.90 23.96
N ARG A 227 16.02 28.18 22.83
CA ARG A 227 17.27 28.00 22.04
C ARG A 227 17.12 28.06 20.50
N VAL A 228 15.92 28.05 19.92
CA VAL A 228 15.70 28.31 18.46
C VAL A 228 15.14 29.71 18.19
N LEU A 229 14.65 30.38 19.24
CA LEU A 229 14.61 31.85 19.31
C LEU A 229 15.98 32.47 19.00
N SER A 230 17.07 31.72 19.07
CA SER A 230 18.45 32.21 18.94
C SER A 230 18.73 33.00 17.65
N PHE A 231 18.07 32.72 16.53
CA PHE A 231 18.28 33.50 15.31
C PHE A 231 17.51 34.83 15.32
N LEU A 232 16.19 34.84 15.58
CA LEU A 232 15.44 36.10 15.67
C LEU A 232 15.84 36.92 16.90
N PHE A 233 16.20 36.26 17.98
CA PHE A 233 16.74 36.86 19.19
C PHE A 233 18.18 37.32 19.01
N SER A 234 18.99 36.76 18.09
CA SER A 234 20.31 37.33 17.78
C SER A 234 20.23 38.62 16.98
N LEU A 235 19.09 38.90 16.33
CA LEU A 235 18.84 40.19 15.70
C LEU A 235 18.57 41.31 16.73
N ILE A 236 18.20 40.98 17.97
CA ILE A 236 17.98 41.98 19.03
C ILE A 236 19.30 42.69 19.42
N PRO A 237 20.36 41.96 19.82
CA PRO A 237 21.68 42.57 20.06
C PRO A 237 22.22 43.29 18.82
N ILE A 238 21.98 42.75 17.62
CA ILE A 238 22.50 43.34 16.37
C ILE A 238 21.94 44.73 16.10
N GLY A 239 20.64 44.91 16.33
CA GLY A 239 19.97 46.20 16.16
C GLY A 239 20.50 47.23 17.14
N TRP A 240 20.72 46.79 18.37
CA TRP A 240 21.26 47.64 19.43
C TRP A 240 22.71 48.08 19.15
N ILE A 241 23.56 47.15 18.73
CA ILE A 241 24.97 47.42 18.40
C ILE A 241 25.06 48.40 17.22
N LYS A 242 24.28 48.18 16.15
CA LYS A 242 24.41 48.97 14.92
C LYS A 242 23.78 50.36 15.02
N PHE A 243 22.63 50.48 15.69
CA PHE A 243 21.92 51.75 15.81
C PHE A 243 22.19 52.47 17.13
N TYR A 244 23.32 52.19 17.79
CA TYR A 244 23.68 52.83 19.06
C TYR A 244 23.62 54.37 19.01
N ASN A 245 23.98 54.96 17.86
CA ASN A 245 23.95 56.41 17.65
C ASN A 245 22.53 57.01 17.64
N SER A 246 21.49 56.24 17.32
CA SER A 246 20.09 56.70 17.28
C SER A 246 19.19 55.75 18.06
N ARG A 247 18.89 56.14 19.31
CA ARG A 247 18.01 55.38 20.21
C ARG A 247 16.61 55.16 19.61
N LEU A 248 16.12 56.10 18.81
CA LEU A 248 14.82 56.01 18.15
C LEU A 248 14.82 54.94 17.06
N THR A 249 15.86 54.89 16.23
CA THR A 249 15.99 53.88 15.17
C THR A 249 16.20 52.49 15.76
N ALA A 250 17.01 52.37 16.82
CA ALA A 250 17.20 51.12 17.55
C ALA A 250 15.88 50.62 18.15
N GLY A 251 15.10 51.52 18.77
CA GLY A 251 13.79 51.19 19.36
C GLY A 251 12.77 50.70 18.33
N LEU A 252 12.67 51.35 17.17
CA LEU A 252 11.77 50.92 16.09
C LEU A 252 12.18 49.55 15.52
N PHE A 253 13.47 49.34 15.29
CA PHE A 253 14.00 48.06 14.79
C PHE A 253 13.70 46.91 15.76
N MET A 254 13.94 47.15 17.05
CA MET A 254 13.62 46.22 18.14
C MET A 254 12.12 45.91 18.22
N GLY A 255 11.27 46.93 18.07
CA GLY A 255 9.82 46.77 18.07
C GLY A 255 9.34 45.86 16.93
N VAL A 256 9.85 46.05 15.72
CA VAL A 256 9.52 45.21 14.55
C VAL A 256 9.96 43.76 14.76
N ILE A 257 11.16 43.53 15.30
CA ILE A 257 11.63 42.17 15.61
C ILE A 257 10.77 41.52 16.70
N ALA A 258 10.42 42.26 17.76
CA ALA A 258 9.60 41.75 18.84
C ALA A 258 8.20 41.32 18.34
N VAL A 259 7.55 42.14 17.51
CA VAL A 259 6.27 41.77 16.86
C VAL A 259 6.45 40.53 15.98
N SER A 260 7.55 40.45 15.22
CA SER A 260 7.84 39.29 14.36
C SER A 260 8.01 38.00 15.17
N ILE A 261 8.67 38.07 16.34
CA ILE A 261 8.81 36.93 17.26
C ILE A 261 7.44 36.51 17.82
N ILE A 262 6.58 37.46 18.18
CA ILE A 262 5.23 37.17 18.71
C ILE A 262 4.37 36.47 17.66
N VAL A 263 4.33 37.02 16.43
CA VAL A 263 3.56 36.42 15.32
C VAL A 263 4.10 35.03 14.99
N TRP A 264 5.41 34.88 14.89
CA TRP A 264 6.05 33.60 14.62
C TRP A 264 5.75 32.57 15.72
N GLY A 265 5.84 32.99 16.99
CA GLY A 265 5.48 32.15 18.13
C GLY A 265 4.01 31.72 18.10
N PHE A 266 3.10 32.60 17.73
CA PHE A 266 1.68 32.26 17.63
C PHE A 266 1.39 31.24 16.52
N VAL A 267 1.95 31.47 15.33
CA VAL A 267 1.83 30.54 14.18
C VAL A 267 2.36 29.17 14.58
N GLN A 268 3.54 29.11 15.15
CA GLN A 268 4.15 27.85 15.52
C GLN A 268 3.45 27.17 16.72
N TYR A 269 2.77 27.90 17.60
CA TYR A 269 1.93 27.29 18.66
C TYR A 269 0.73 26.58 18.09
N LEU A 270 0.05 27.23 17.15
CA LEU A 270 -1.11 26.66 16.45
C LEU A 270 -0.69 25.43 15.64
N TRP A 271 0.29 25.58 14.77
CA TRP A 271 0.69 24.53 13.82
C TRP A 271 1.60 23.48 14.44
N GLY A 272 2.54 23.85 15.30
CA GLY A 272 3.43 22.91 16.00
C GLY A 272 2.68 22.04 17.01
N GLY A 273 1.65 22.59 17.65
CA GLY A 273 0.72 21.82 18.48
C GLY A 273 -0.08 20.79 17.66
N TYR A 274 -0.60 21.21 16.51
CA TYR A 274 -1.34 20.32 15.60
C TYR A 274 -0.46 19.20 15.05
N LEU A 275 0.69 19.54 14.46
CA LEU A 275 1.65 18.59 13.91
C LEU A 275 2.02 17.54 14.96
N THR A 276 2.39 17.96 16.17
CA THR A 276 2.81 17.01 17.21
C THR A 276 1.67 16.24 17.89
N LYS A 277 0.42 16.71 17.84
CA LYS A 277 -0.77 15.97 18.31
C LYS A 277 -1.20 14.91 17.30
N THR A 278 -1.19 15.21 16.01
CA THR A 278 -1.54 14.26 14.94
C THR A 278 -0.63 13.02 14.99
N PHE A 279 0.66 13.19 15.26
CA PHE A 279 1.58 12.05 15.47
C PHE A 279 1.27 11.21 16.71
N ARG A 280 0.76 11.83 17.78
CA ARG A 280 0.45 11.11 19.03
C ARG A 280 -0.85 10.31 18.88
N TYR A 281 -1.83 10.87 18.18
CA TYR A 281 -3.07 10.17 17.81
C TYR A 281 -2.79 8.97 16.89
N ASN A 282 -1.93 9.14 15.86
CA ASN A 282 -1.52 8.01 15.01
C ASN A 282 -0.81 6.89 15.77
N ARG A 283 0.00 7.21 16.80
CA ARG A 283 0.68 6.20 17.61
C ARG A 283 -0.30 5.37 18.45
N THR A 284 -1.29 6.01 19.06
CA THR A 284 -2.37 5.31 19.78
C THR A 284 -3.28 4.57 18.82
N SER A 285 -3.62 5.15 17.68
CA SER A 285 -4.48 4.50 16.70
C SER A 285 -3.79 3.35 15.99
N ILE A 286 -2.47 3.30 15.82
CA ILE A 286 -1.77 2.12 15.27
C ILE A 286 -1.68 1.00 16.33
N ALA A 287 -1.41 1.34 17.60
CA ALA A 287 -1.44 0.40 18.71
C ALA A 287 -2.87 -0.15 18.99
N GLU A 288 -3.90 0.69 18.83
CA GLU A 288 -5.32 0.35 18.89
C GLU A 288 -5.88 -0.13 17.53
N SER A 289 -5.19 0.02 16.40
CA SER A 289 -5.59 -0.62 15.12
C SER A 289 -5.06 -2.05 15.05
N GLY A 290 -3.99 -2.34 15.79
CA GLY A 290 -3.57 -3.70 16.10
C GLY A 290 -4.54 -4.43 17.04
N SER A 291 -5.44 -3.73 17.76
CA SER A 291 -6.26 -4.36 18.81
C SER A 291 -7.73 -3.90 18.96
N SER A 292 -8.20 -2.84 18.29
CA SER A 292 -9.45 -2.13 18.65
C SER A 292 -10.26 -1.54 17.47
N HIS A 293 -9.72 -1.37 16.25
CA HIS A 293 -10.54 -1.29 15.02
C HIS A 293 -11.05 -2.69 14.59
N ALA A 294 -11.41 -3.50 15.58
CA ALA A 294 -11.74 -4.92 15.48
C ALA A 294 -13.25 -5.19 15.68
N ALA A 295 -14.12 -4.16 15.73
CA ALA A 295 -15.52 -4.35 16.12
C ALA A 295 -16.61 -3.73 15.21
N SER A 296 -16.27 -2.99 14.16
CA SER A 296 -17.25 -2.61 13.12
C SER A 296 -16.47 -2.21 11.88
N ILE A 297 -16.50 -2.89 10.74
CA ILE A 297 -17.65 -3.32 9.96
C ILE A 297 -17.21 -4.56 9.17
N SER A 298 -18.01 -5.61 9.23
CA SER A 298 -17.85 -6.85 8.48
C SER A 298 -18.18 -6.64 7.00
N ALA A 299 -17.22 -6.93 6.12
CA ALA A 299 -17.49 -7.48 4.80
C ALA A 299 -16.26 -8.33 4.44
N GLY A 300 -16.32 -9.58 4.91
CA GLY A 300 -15.29 -10.59 4.69
C GLY A 300 -15.66 -11.44 3.49
N LEU A 301 -15.54 -10.89 2.29
CA LEU A 301 -15.53 -11.68 1.07
C LEU A 301 -14.08 -11.81 0.58
N PRO A 302 -13.68 -12.97 0.02
CA PRO A 302 -12.38 -13.15 -0.64
C PRO A 302 -12.23 -12.30 -1.92
N PHE A 303 -13.17 -11.39 -2.19
CA PHE A 303 -13.18 -10.47 -3.33
C PHE A 303 -13.20 -8.99 -2.89
N ASP A 304 -13.34 -8.69 -1.58
CA ASP A 304 -13.36 -7.32 -1.05
C ASP A 304 -11.99 -6.63 -1.04
N TRP A 305 -10.98 -7.29 -1.62
CA TRP A 305 -9.62 -6.79 -1.80
C TRP A 305 -9.52 -5.49 -2.61
N HIS A 306 -10.56 -5.14 -3.37
CA HIS A 306 -10.59 -3.92 -4.17
C HIS A 306 -11.02 -2.68 -3.38
N ILE A 307 -11.67 -2.86 -2.23
CA ILE A 307 -12.25 -1.78 -1.42
C ILE A 307 -11.12 -1.01 -0.71
N ALA A 308 -11.13 0.31 -0.85
CA ALA A 308 -10.20 1.15 -0.09
C ALA A 308 -10.51 1.03 1.41
N PRO A 309 -9.51 0.88 2.30
CA PRO A 309 -9.76 0.81 3.72
C PRO A 309 -10.55 2.05 4.17
N GLY A 310 -11.81 1.86 4.58
CA GLY A 310 -12.72 2.92 5.03
C GLY A 310 -13.82 3.38 4.06
N SER A 311 -14.07 2.68 2.94
CA SER A 311 -15.07 3.13 1.93
C SER A 311 -16.48 2.53 2.05
N VAL A 312 -16.81 1.78 3.11
CA VAL A 312 -18.14 1.17 3.32
C VAL A 312 -19.01 1.98 4.29
N ASP A 313 -19.03 3.30 4.12
CA ASP A 313 -19.88 4.22 4.90
C ASP A 313 -20.79 5.08 4.00
N ARG A 314 -21.31 4.50 2.92
CA ARG A 314 -22.48 5.04 2.21
C ARG A 314 -23.53 3.95 2.02
N GLN A 315 -24.42 3.91 3.02
CA GLN A 315 -25.66 3.17 3.07
C GLN A 315 -26.50 3.35 1.80
N VAL A 316 -27.05 2.24 1.31
CA VAL A 316 -28.47 2.10 0.95
C VAL A 316 -28.98 0.81 1.58
#